data_AF-A0A5C5YXT7-F1
#
_entry.id   AF-A0A5C5YXT7-F1
#
_cell.length_a   1.000
_cell.length_b   1.000
_cell.length_c   1.000
_cell.angle_alpha   90.00
_cell.angle_beta   90.00
_cell.angle_gamma   90.00
#
_symmetry.space_group_name_H-M   'P 1'
#
loop_
_entity.id
_entity.type
_entity.pdbx_description
1 polymer ?
#
loop_
_entity_poly.entity_id
_entity_poly.type
_entity_poly.pdbx_seq_one_letter_code
_entity_poly.pdbx_strand_id
1 'polypeptide(L)'
;MRRLCTSLLFALVIYPLAASPLATARQWSSRDGNYKLEADLVAFNDTTIVLKRENGDLVGVERNELSDADQAFVGSDDTSSAIKKSAEQMQTWTSADGMQVRGRVLAYGRSTMKVNRKLGKVYINDVAFDQFAPLHQRLVLRILSELENQTLENRKQLQAWAMGLGANVKEHPLQGVLMELESGDKLALPFFLFAQEDLKVLKPGWESWLENEQDSVASQRESLYMQAEAMQYQQQEEHREELRRIEMLKLTMMANATGLIKIWEVGLQPMGGNNWRRTSVIIPAQNSAQASQIAMQNYPGFKIYGIRKVR
;
A
#
# COMPACT_ATOMS: atom_id res chain seq x y z
N MET A 1 -73.93 -3.03 -24.42
CA MET A 1 -73.20 -3.24 -23.13
C MET A 1 -71.95 -4.08 -23.40
N ARG A 2 -70.84 -3.79 -22.68
CA ARG A 2 -69.48 -4.39 -22.67
C ARG A 2 -68.50 -3.74 -23.67
N ARG A 3 -67.71 -2.72 -23.30
CA ARG A 3 -66.45 -2.64 -22.47
C ARG A 3 -65.32 -3.51 -23.04
N LEU A 4 -64.32 -2.90 -23.70
CA LEU A 4 -63.00 -2.43 -23.19
C LEU A 4 -62.02 -3.58 -22.89
N CYS A 5 -60.87 -3.60 -23.56
CA CYS A 5 -59.54 -3.75 -22.92
C CYS A 5 -58.39 -3.68 -23.96
N THR A 6 -57.69 -2.55 -23.93
CA THR A 6 -56.35 -2.32 -24.45
C THR A 6 -55.30 -3.07 -23.63
N SER A 7 -54.45 -3.87 -24.26
CA SER A 7 -53.27 -4.48 -23.61
C SER A 7 -51.99 -3.88 -24.20
N LEU A 8 -51.34 -3.02 -23.42
CA LEU A 8 -50.00 -2.50 -23.63
C LEU A 8 -48.99 -3.61 -23.27
N LEU A 9 -48.14 -4.00 -24.22
CA LEU A 9 -47.10 -5.00 -24.03
C LEU A 9 -45.80 -4.28 -23.66
N PHE A 10 -45.45 -4.30 -22.37
CA PHE A 10 -44.26 -3.68 -21.80
C PHE A 10 -43.07 -4.64 -22.00
N ALA A 11 -42.23 -4.36 -22.99
CA ALA A 11 -41.00 -5.11 -23.24
C ALA A 11 -39.93 -4.69 -22.22
N LEU A 12 -39.70 -5.56 -21.23
CA LEU A 12 -38.65 -5.41 -20.23
C LEU A 12 -37.28 -5.69 -20.88
N VAL A 13 -36.58 -4.62 -21.27
CA VAL A 13 -35.18 -4.68 -21.72
C VAL A 13 -34.31 -4.96 -20.50
N ILE A 14 -33.87 -6.22 -20.38
CA ILE A 14 -32.88 -6.64 -19.39
C ILE A 14 -31.52 -6.12 -19.87
N TYR A 15 -31.06 -5.01 -19.29
CA TYR A 15 -29.68 -4.55 -19.44
C TYR A 15 -28.77 -5.58 -18.76
N PRO A 16 -27.78 -6.17 -19.47
CA PRO A 16 -26.75 -6.95 -18.80
C PRO A 16 -25.95 -6.02 -17.89
N LEU A 17 -25.98 -6.31 -16.58
CA LEU A 17 -25.03 -5.75 -15.63
C LEU A 17 -23.63 -6.10 -16.13
N ALA A 18 -22.87 -5.08 -16.53
CA ALA A 18 -21.45 -5.22 -16.81
C ALA A 18 -20.77 -5.73 -15.53
N ALA A 19 -20.44 -7.02 -15.52
CA ALA A 19 -19.54 -7.59 -14.54
C ALA A 19 -18.16 -6.95 -14.77
N SER A 20 -17.65 -6.25 -13.77
CA SER A 20 -16.26 -5.79 -13.77
C SER A 20 -15.36 -7.00 -14.01
N PRO A 21 -14.43 -6.97 -14.98
CA PRO A 21 -13.49 -8.06 -15.14
C PRO A 21 -12.54 -8.03 -13.95
N LEU A 22 -12.77 -8.91 -12.98
CA LEU A 22 -11.69 -9.48 -12.19
C LEU A 22 -10.68 -10.01 -13.21
N ALA A 23 -9.44 -9.49 -13.16
CA ALA A 23 -8.33 -9.94 -14.00
C ALA A 23 -8.33 -11.47 -14.00
N THR A 24 -8.75 -12.02 -15.13
CA THR A 24 -9.00 -13.45 -15.31
C THR A 24 -7.82 -13.95 -16.13
N ALA A 25 -7.19 -15.04 -15.67
CA ALA A 25 -6.05 -15.65 -16.34
C ALA A 25 -6.31 -15.72 -17.84
N ARG A 26 -5.56 -14.94 -18.59
CA ARG A 26 -5.69 -14.81 -20.04
C ARG A 26 -4.62 -15.66 -20.69
N GLN A 27 -4.96 -16.27 -21.83
CA GLN A 27 -3.97 -16.92 -22.67
C GLN A 27 -3.30 -15.88 -23.57
N TRP A 28 -2.01 -15.68 -23.34
CA TRP A 28 -1.09 -14.83 -24.10
C TRP A 28 -0.43 -15.65 -25.19
N SER A 29 -0.23 -15.07 -26.37
CA SER A 29 0.43 -15.74 -27.49
C SER A 29 1.62 -14.91 -28.00
N SER A 30 2.71 -15.60 -28.35
CA SER A 30 3.83 -14.99 -29.07
C SER A 30 3.40 -14.51 -30.46
N ARG A 31 4.16 -13.58 -31.05
CA ARG A 31 3.93 -13.04 -32.39
C ARG A 31 3.75 -14.11 -33.47
N ASP A 32 4.55 -15.19 -33.38
CA ASP A 32 4.51 -16.30 -34.33
C ASP A 32 3.46 -17.37 -33.97
N GLY A 33 2.74 -17.20 -32.86
CA GLY A 33 1.72 -18.13 -32.37
C GLY A 33 2.23 -19.47 -31.80
N ASN A 34 3.55 -19.70 -31.82
CA ASN A 34 4.19 -20.95 -31.40
C ASN A 34 4.20 -21.14 -29.87
N TYR A 35 4.22 -20.04 -29.12
CA TYR A 35 4.21 -20.07 -27.66
C TYR A 35 2.91 -19.50 -27.13
N LYS A 36 2.34 -20.20 -26.16
CA LYS A 36 1.15 -19.79 -25.42
C LYS A 36 1.41 -19.86 -23.93
N LEU A 37 0.94 -18.85 -23.20
CA LEU A 37 1.12 -18.74 -21.76
C LEU A 37 -0.18 -18.30 -21.12
N GLU A 38 -0.65 -19.01 -20.09
CA GLU A 38 -1.77 -18.56 -19.28
C GLU A 38 -1.25 -17.76 -18.09
N ALA A 39 -1.67 -16.49 -18.00
CA ALA A 39 -1.22 -15.57 -16.97
C ALA A 39 -2.13 -14.34 -16.83
N ASP A 40 -2.03 -13.69 -15.67
CA ASP A 40 -2.66 -12.41 -15.38
C ASP A 40 -1.70 -11.25 -15.72
N LEU A 41 -2.18 -10.20 -16.39
CA LEU A 41 -1.39 -9.00 -16.59
C LEU A 41 -1.38 -8.18 -15.29
N VAL A 42 -0.19 -7.94 -14.73
CA VAL A 42 -0.02 -7.23 -13.46
C VAL A 42 0.59 -5.83 -13.63
N ALA A 43 1.45 -5.63 -14.62
CA ALA A 43 2.05 -4.33 -14.92
C ALA A 43 2.48 -4.27 -16.39
N PHE A 44 2.61 -3.06 -16.94
CA PHE A 44 3.22 -2.85 -18.25
C PHE A 44 3.79 -1.43 -18.38
N ASN A 45 4.76 -1.26 -19.28
CA ASN A 45 5.24 0.02 -19.77
C ASN A 45 5.22 0.02 -21.31
N ASP A 46 5.95 0.94 -21.95
CA ASP A 46 5.94 1.06 -23.41
C ASP A 46 6.58 -0.13 -24.13
N THR A 47 7.59 -0.75 -23.52
CA THR A 47 8.42 -1.81 -24.12
C THR A 47 8.11 -3.21 -23.60
N THR A 48 7.61 -3.33 -22.37
CA THR A 48 7.59 -4.57 -21.61
C THR A 48 6.28 -4.72 -20.85
N ILE A 49 5.80 -5.96 -20.76
CA ILE A 49 4.66 -6.36 -19.94
C ILE A 49 5.13 -7.34 -18.87
N VAL A 50 4.51 -7.31 -17.69
CA VAL A 50 4.75 -8.26 -16.60
C VAL A 50 3.49 -9.07 -16.39
N LEU A 51 3.65 -10.39 -16.52
CA LEU A 51 2.61 -11.40 -16.42
C LEU A 51 2.83 -12.24 -15.16
N LYS A 52 1.76 -12.53 -14.42
CA LYS A 52 1.76 -13.42 -13.27
C LYS A 52 1.13 -14.76 -13.64
N ARG A 53 1.89 -15.83 -13.47
CA ARG A 53 1.42 -17.21 -13.68
C ARG A 53 0.58 -17.69 -12.50
N GLU A 54 -0.17 -18.77 -12.69
CA GLU A 54 -0.98 -19.39 -11.63
C GLU A 54 -0.14 -19.80 -10.40
N ASN A 55 1.12 -20.21 -10.62
CA ASN A 55 2.04 -20.56 -9.54
C ASN A 55 2.58 -19.34 -8.75
N GLY A 56 2.26 -18.12 -9.18
CA GLY A 56 2.69 -16.87 -8.56
C GLY A 56 3.95 -16.25 -9.17
N ASP A 57 4.62 -16.93 -10.12
CA ASP A 57 5.83 -16.41 -10.75
C ASP A 57 5.52 -15.23 -11.67
N LEU A 58 6.40 -14.23 -11.66
CA LEU A 58 6.35 -13.09 -12.56
C LEU A 58 7.25 -13.31 -13.78
N VAL A 59 6.70 -13.02 -14.96
CA VAL A 59 7.38 -13.15 -16.24
C VAL A 59 7.22 -11.87 -17.04
N GLY A 60 8.34 -11.28 -17.40
CA GLY A 60 8.44 -10.09 -18.24
C GLY A 60 8.59 -10.53 -19.69
N VAL A 61 7.73 -10.00 -20.55
CA VAL A 61 7.72 -10.28 -21.98
C VAL A 61 7.81 -8.95 -22.72
N GLU A 62 8.63 -8.86 -23.75
CA GLU A 62 8.65 -7.65 -24.57
C GLU A 62 7.35 -7.52 -25.35
N ARG A 63 6.83 -6.29 -25.44
CA ARG A 63 5.52 -6.04 -26.07
C ARG A 63 5.53 -6.41 -27.56
N ASN A 64 6.66 -6.20 -28.24
CA ASN A 64 6.89 -6.55 -29.65
C ASN A 64 6.88 -8.07 -29.93
N GLU A 65 7.07 -8.90 -28.91
CA GLU A 65 7.06 -10.37 -28.99
C GLU A 65 5.65 -10.95 -28.84
N LEU A 66 4.67 -10.14 -28.46
CA LEU A 66 3.28 -10.55 -28.32
C LEU A 66 2.56 -10.54 -29.67
N SER A 67 1.49 -11.34 -29.77
CA SER A 67 0.55 -11.28 -30.87
C SER A 67 -0.10 -9.90 -31.00
N ASP A 68 -0.48 -9.51 -32.21
CA ASP A 68 -1.15 -8.21 -32.45
C ASP A 68 -2.43 -8.05 -31.60
N ALA A 69 -3.15 -9.14 -31.38
CA ALA A 69 -4.36 -9.17 -30.54
C ALA A 69 -4.05 -8.89 -29.06
N ASP A 70 -2.93 -9.40 -28.55
CA ASP A 70 -2.50 -9.17 -27.17
C ASP A 70 -1.90 -7.77 -27.01
N GLN A 71 -1.15 -7.27 -28.00
CA GLN A 71 -0.68 -5.88 -28.01
C GLN A 71 -1.85 -4.88 -27.95
N ALA A 72 -2.90 -5.12 -28.75
CA ALA A 72 -4.10 -4.29 -28.75
C ALA A 72 -4.85 -4.34 -27.40
N PHE A 73 -4.86 -5.49 -26.73
CA PHE A 73 -5.45 -5.62 -25.40
C PHE A 73 -4.72 -4.80 -24.35
N VAL A 74 -3.38 -4.87 -24.30
CA VAL A 74 -2.58 -4.07 -23.37
C VAL A 74 -2.75 -2.57 -23.63
N GLY A 75 -2.87 -2.18 -24.90
CA GLY A 75 -3.12 -0.81 -25.31
C GLY A 75 -4.56 -0.31 -25.11
N SER A 76 -5.50 -1.16 -24.70
CA SER A 76 -6.90 -0.74 -24.49
C SER A 76 -7.04 0.18 -23.28
N ASP A 77 -7.95 1.15 -23.37
CA ASP A 77 -8.17 2.15 -22.31
C ASP A 77 -8.64 1.51 -21.00
N ASP A 78 -9.44 0.45 -21.06
CA ASP A 78 -9.95 -0.26 -19.90
C ASP A 78 -8.82 -0.98 -19.15
N THR A 79 -7.98 -1.75 -19.85
CA THR A 79 -6.83 -2.44 -19.26
C THR A 79 -5.78 -1.44 -18.77
N SER A 80 -5.52 -0.40 -19.56
CA SER A 80 -4.57 0.64 -19.20
C SER A 80 -5.00 1.39 -17.94
N SER A 81 -6.27 1.74 -17.83
CA SER A 81 -6.78 2.48 -16.67
C SER A 81 -6.85 1.61 -15.41
N ALA A 82 -7.25 0.35 -15.50
CA ALA A 82 -7.29 -0.57 -14.36
C ALA A 82 -5.89 -0.84 -13.79
N ILE A 83 -4.92 -1.10 -14.65
CA ILE A 83 -3.53 -1.40 -14.23
C ILE A 83 -2.84 -0.14 -13.75
N LYS A 84 -3.01 1.01 -14.42
CA LYS A 84 -2.46 2.29 -13.93
C LYS A 84 -3.02 2.65 -12.56
N LYS A 85 -4.32 2.48 -12.33
CA LYS A 85 -4.92 2.67 -11.01
C LYS A 85 -4.31 1.76 -9.95
N SER A 86 -4.09 0.49 -10.28
CA SER A 86 -3.46 -0.44 -9.34
C SER A 86 -1.97 -0.11 -9.10
N ALA A 87 -1.26 0.34 -10.13
CA ALA A 87 0.13 0.81 -10.05
C ALA A 87 0.25 2.16 -9.35
N GLU A 88 -0.82 2.95 -9.25
CA GLU A 88 -0.89 4.21 -8.49
C GLU A 88 -1.32 4.01 -7.04
N GLN A 89 -1.68 2.79 -6.66
CA GLN A 89 -2.09 2.49 -5.30
C GLN A 89 -0.91 2.66 -4.33
N MET A 90 -1.14 3.45 -3.27
CA MET A 90 -0.17 3.67 -2.21
C MET A 90 0.06 2.39 -1.41
N GLN A 91 1.32 2.03 -1.22
CA GLN A 91 1.75 0.83 -0.50
C GLN A 91 2.24 1.21 0.89
N THR A 92 2.14 0.29 1.86
CA THR A 92 2.61 0.52 3.23
C THR A 92 3.87 -0.30 3.49
N TRP A 93 4.99 0.39 3.64
CA TRP A 93 6.30 -0.20 3.89
C TRP A 93 6.66 -0.11 5.36
N THR A 94 7.32 -1.13 5.89
CA THR A 94 7.75 -1.12 7.28
C THR A 94 9.26 -0.85 7.34
N SER A 95 9.61 0.23 8.03
CA SER A 95 10.99 0.56 8.34
C SER A 95 11.59 -0.41 9.35
N ALA A 96 12.91 -0.55 9.39
CA ALA A 96 13.63 -1.46 10.30
C ALA A 96 13.36 -1.20 11.80
N ASP A 97 12.91 0.00 12.15
CA ASP A 97 12.49 0.41 13.50
C ASP A 97 10.98 0.23 13.76
N GLY A 98 10.23 -0.34 12.81
CA GLY A 98 8.79 -0.55 12.89
C GLY A 98 7.94 0.65 12.45
N MET A 99 8.54 1.75 11.98
CA MET A 99 7.78 2.88 11.43
C MET A 99 7.13 2.48 10.10
N GLN A 100 5.82 2.69 9.96
CA GLN A 100 5.12 2.49 8.70
C GLN A 100 5.23 3.73 7.82
N VAL A 101 5.67 3.53 6.57
CA VAL A 101 5.82 4.55 5.53
C VAL A 101 4.86 4.22 4.42
N ARG A 102 3.89 5.11 4.20
CA ARG A 102 2.99 4.99 3.06
C ARG A 102 3.59 5.68 1.84
N GLY A 103 3.89 4.90 0.81
CA GLY A 103 4.48 5.40 -0.42
C GLY A 103 4.51 4.34 -1.50
N ARG A 104 4.60 4.79 -2.74
CA ARG A 104 4.70 3.93 -3.91
C ARG A 104 6.15 3.84 -4.37
N VAL A 105 6.59 2.62 -4.64
CA VAL A 105 7.90 2.36 -5.23
C VAL A 105 7.87 2.69 -6.73
N LEU A 106 8.81 3.52 -7.20
CA LEU A 106 8.92 3.95 -8.59
C LEU A 106 10.02 3.22 -9.36
N ALA A 107 11.23 3.16 -8.81
CA ALA A 107 12.38 2.56 -9.49
C ALA A 107 13.48 2.20 -8.50
N TYR A 108 14.38 1.32 -8.91
CA TYR A 108 15.70 1.23 -8.28
C TYR A 108 16.56 2.41 -8.71
N GLY A 109 17.46 2.84 -7.84
CA GLY A 109 18.38 3.90 -8.24
C GLY A 109 19.47 4.20 -7.25
N ARG A 110 20.43 4.96 -7.77
CA ARG A 110 21.47 5.64 -6.99
C ARG A 110 21.17 7.13 -6.97
N SER A 111 21.27 7.73 -5.79
CA SER A 111 21.08 9.16 -5.62
C SER A 111 22.13 9.69 -4.66
N THR A 112 22.61 10.90 -4.87
CA THR A 112 23.53 11.54 -3.94
C THR A 112 22.75 12.55 -3.12
N MET A 113 22.65 12.31 -1.82
CA MET A 113 22.09 13.28 -0.88
C MET A 113 23.17 14.30 -0.50
N LYS A 114 22.93 15.56 -0.87
CA LYS A 114 23.81 16.68 -0.55
C LYS A 114 23.27 17.45 0.64
N VAL A 115 24.06 17.55 1.69
CA VAL A 115 23.72 18.31 2.88
C VAL A 115 24.65 19.48 3.02
N ASN A 116 24.08 20.67 3.10
CA ASN A 116 24.83 21.89 3.33
C ASN A 116 24.07 22.86 4.22
N ARG A 117 24.82 23.80 4.80
CA ARG A 117 24.29 24.84 5.67
C ARG A 117 24.50 26.19 5.02
N LYS A 118 23.42 26.95 4.80
CA LYS A 118 23.44 28.32 4.27
C LYS A 118 22.57 29.20 5.16
N LEU A 119 23.11 30.36 5.59
CA LEU A 119 22.37 31.35 6.39
C LEU A 119 21.65 30.76 7.63
N GLY A 120 22.29 29.81 8.32
CA GLY A 120 21.73 29.16 9.51
C GLY A 120 20.64 28.12 9.24
N LYS A 121 20.29 27.87 7.98
CA LYS A 121 19.34 26.82 7.57
C LYS A 121 20.09 25.63 6.96
N VAL A 122 19.56 24.44 7.20
CA VAL A 122 20.05 23.18 6.61
C VAL A 122 19.28 22.93 5.33
N TYR A 123 20.01 22.63 4.27
CA TYR A 123 19.49 22.31 2.96
C TYR A 123 19.88 20.88 2.60
N ILE A 124 18.94 20.16 2.01
CA ILE A 124 19.09 18.79 1.51
C ILE A 124 18.74 18.84 0.03
N ASN A 125 19.70 18.52 -0.84
CA ASN A 125 19.55 18.64 -2.30
C ASN A 125 19.00 20.02 -2.72
N ASP A 126 19.56 21.08 -2.13
CA ASP A 126 19.17 22.48 -2.34
C ASP A 126 17.77 22.90 -1.88
N VAL A 127 17.00 22.00 -1.25
CA VAL A 127 15.72 22.31 -0.60
C VAL A 127 15.91 22.49 0.90
N ALA A 128 15.28 23.51 1.49
CA ALA A 128 15.41 23.74 2.92
C ALA A 128 14.69 22.64 3.72
N PHE A 129 15.33 22.12 4.77
CA PHE A 129 14.78 21.02 5.57
C PHE A 129 13.36 21.28 6.07
N ASP A 130 13.06 22.52 6.44
CA ASP A 130 11.76 22.94 6.97
C ASP A 130 10.62 22.91 5.93
N GLN A 131 10.95 22.83 4.63
CA GLN A 131 9.96 22.83 3.55
C GLN A 131 9.43 21.43 3.24
N PHE A 132 10.13 20.38 3.67
CA PHE A 132 9.68 19.01 3.47
C PHE A 132 8.47 18.67 4.33
N ALA A 133 7.66 17.72 3.87
CA ALA A 133 6.58 17.17 4.67
C ALA A 133 7.11 16.49 5.96
N PRO A 134 6.32 16.42 7.04
CA PRO A 134 6.78 15.85 8.32
C PRO A 134 7.33 14.41 8.23
N LEU A 135 6.78 13.59 7.33
CA LEU A 135 7.29 12.23 7.10
C LEU A 135 8.67 12.26 6.42
N HIS A 136 8.82 13.07 5.37
CA HIS A 136 10.08 13.25 4.65
C HIS A 136 11.18 13.79 5.58
N GLN A 137 10.86 14.78 6.43
CA GLN A 137 11.79 15.27 7.46
C GLN A 137 12.30 14.15 8.37
N ARG A 138 11.40 13.29 8.88
CA ARG A 138 11.77 12.14 9.72
C ARG A 138 12.66 11.15 8.99
N LEU A 139 12.36 10.86 7.73
CA LEU A 139 13.16 9.95 6.90
C LEU A 139 14.58 10.49 6.67
N VAL A 140 14.72 11.76 6.32
CA VAL A 140 16.04 12.40 6.15
C VAL A 140 16.85 12.35 7.44
N LEU A 141 16.23 12.68 8.58
CA LEU A 141 16.87 12.61 9.89
C LEU A 141 17.36 11.19 10.20
N ARG A 142 16.56 10.17 9.88
CA ARG A 142 16.92 8.76 10.08
C ARG A 142 18.07 8.32 9.16
N ILE A 143 18.01 8.68 7.87
CA ILE A 143 19.07 8.39 6.91
C ILE A 143 20.39 8.98 7.40
N LEU A 144 20.38 10.27 7.78
CA LEU A 144 21.59 10.92 8.29
C LEU A 144 22.06 10.32 9.61
N SER A 145 21.13 9.90 10.47
CA SER A 145 21.48 9.27 11.74
C SER A 145 22.30 7.99 11.54
N GLU A 146 21.84 7.15 10.60
CA GLU A 146 22.51 5.89 10.28
C GLU A 146 23.87 6.14 9.59
N LEU A 147 23.92 7.05 8.62
CA LEU A 147 25.15 7.34 7.87
C LEU A 147 26.23 7.99 8.73
N GLU A 148 25.85 8.82 9.69
CA GLU A 148 26.76 9.55 10.57
C GLU A 148 27.03 8.81 11.89
N ASN A 149 26.35 7.69 12.14
CA ASN A 149 26.34 7.00 13.44
C ASN A 149 26.01 7.93 14.62
N GLN A 150 25.05 8.85 14.43
CA GLN A 150 24.61 9.82 15.43
C GLN A 150 23.09 9.84 15.52
N THR A 151 22.52 10.05 16.71
CA THR A 151 21.06 10.14 16.84
C THR A 151 20.57 11.55 16.50
N LEU A 152 19.95 11.68 15.32
CA LEU A 152 19.26 12.89 14.87
C LEU A 152 17.75 12.63 14.88
N GLU A 153 17.07 13.02 15.93
CA GLU A 153 15.62 12.84 16.09
C GLU A 153 14.83 14.09 15.74
N ASN A 154 15.47 15.27 15.84
CA ASN A 154 14.79 16.54 15.66
C ASN A 154 15.63 17.57 14.90
N ARG A 155 14.93 18.62 14.44
CA ARG A 155 15.51 19.76 13.74
C ARG A 155 16.68 20.39 14.49
N LYS A 156 16.60 20.52 15.82
CA LYS A 156 17.65 21.18 16.61
C LYS A 156 18.95 20.39 16.57
N GLN A 157 18.88 19.07 16.67
CA GLN A 157 20.02 18.17 16.56
C GLN A 157 20.62 18.21 15.15
N LEU A 158 19.79 18.19 14.11
CA LEU A 158 20.26 18.34 12.73
C LEU A 158 20.98 19.68 12.51
N GLN A 159 20.41 20.77 13.01
CA GLN A 159 21.05 22.08 12.93
C GLN A 159 22.37 22.11 13.69
N ALA A 160 22.43 21.50 14.88
CA ALA A 160 23.65 21.44 15.69
C ALA A 160 24.75 20.64 15.00
N TRP A 161 24.42 19.47 14.45
CA TRP A 161 25.33 18.67 13.63
C TRP A 161 25.79 19.46 12.39
N ALA A 162 24.86 20.12 11.69
CA ALA A 162 25.17 20.91 10.49
C ALA A 162 26.02 22.16 10.78
N MET A 163 26.11 22.63 12.03
CA MET A 163 27.07 23.68 12.39
C MET A 163 28.52 23.21 12.19
N GLY A 164 28.80 21.92 12.44
CA GLY A 164 30.12 21.32 12.23
C GLY A 164 30.54 21.27 10.76
N LEU A 165 29.59 21.30 9.81
CA LEU A 165 29.88 21.33 8.38
C LEU A 165 30.42 22.69 7.89
N GLY A 166 30.12 23.78 8.62
CA GLY A 166 30.49 25.13 8.20
C GLY A 166 29.88 25.51 6.85
N ALA A 167 30.73 25.84 5.87
CA ALA A 167 30.35 26.13 4.48
C ALA A 167 30.50 24.92 3.54
N ASN A 168 30.96 23.78 4.04
CA ASN A 168 31.21 22.61 3.23
C ASN A 168 29.91 21.88 2.88
N VAL A 169 29.88 21.29 1.69
CA VAL A 169 28.82 20.37 1.26
C VAL A 169 29.26 18.96 1.61
N LYS A 170 28.43 18.23 2.36
CA LYS A 170 28.64 16.80 2.61
C LYS A 170 27.76 16.02 1.65
N GLU A 171 28.37 15.14 0.87
CA GLU A 171 27.68 14.31 -0.11
C GLU A 171 27.64 12.87 0.39
N HIS A 172 26.43 12.29 0.38
CA HIS A 172 26.18 10.92 0.79
C HIS A 172 25.64 10.13 -0.40
N PRO A 173 26.39 9.17 -0.96
CA PRO A 173 25.85 8.27 -1.97
C PRO A 173 24.83 7.34 -1.32
N LEU A 174 23.59 7.42 -1.78
CA LEU A 174 22.49 6.56 -1.39
C LEU A 174 22.22 5.56 -2.51
N GLN A 175 22.01 4.31 -2.11
CA GLN A 175 21.60 3.23 -3.01
C GLN A 175 20.35 2.61 -2.44
N GLY A 176 19.33 2.46 -3.27
CA GLY A 176 18.03 2.03 -2.76
C GLY A 176 16.91 2.17 -3.77
N VAL A 177 15.75 2.48 -3.23
CA VAL A 177 14.50 2.55 -3.97
C VAL A 177 14.04 4.00 -4.03
N LEU A 178 13.74 4.48 -5.23
CA LEU A 178 13.05 5.73 -5.43
C LEU A 178 11.57 5.53 -5.12
N MET A 179 11.07 6.26 -4.12
CA MET A 179 9.70 6.16 -3.64
C MET A 179 9.00 7.51 -3.77
N GLU A 180 7.72 7.48 -4.11
CA GLU A 180 6.83 8.63 -4.04
C GLU A 180 5.95 8.51 -2.79
N LEU A 181 6.02 9.51 -1.92
CA LEU A 181 5.24 9.56 -0.69
C LEU A 181 3.82 10.09 -0.96
N GLU A 182 2.92 9.95 0.02
CA GLU A 182 1.57 10.53 -0.04
C GLU A 182 1.57 12.06 -0.20
N SER A 183 2.64 12.74 0.22
CA SER A 183 2.83 14.18 -0.01
C SER A 183 3.14 14.54 -1.47
N GLY A 184 3.40 13.55 -2.34
CA GLY A 184 3.93 13.74 -3.69
C GLY A 184 5.45 13.92 -3.73
N ASP A 185 6.12 13.90 -2.58
CA ASP A 185 7.58 13.98 -2.52
C ASP A 185 8.21 12.70 -3.04
N LYS A 186 9.19 12.83 -3.94
CA LYS A 186 10.01 11.72 -4.42
C LYS A 186 11.30 11.66 -3.62
N LEU A 187 11.56 10.53 -2.99
CA LEU A 187 12.71 10.32 -2.12
C LEU A 187 13.39 8.98 -2.43
N ALA A 188 14.72 9.01 -2.52
CA ALA A 188 15.51 7.79 -2.57
C ALA A 188 15.67 7.25 -1.15
N LEU A 189 15.07 6.10 -0.87
CA LEU A 189 15.17 5.41 0.41
C LEU A 189 16.24 4.32 0.34
N PRO A 190 17.29 4.39 1.17
CA PRO A 190 18.29 3.34 1.26
C PRO A 190 17.71 2.03 1.78
N PHE A 191 18.26 0.89 1.33
CA PHE A 191 17.80 -0.43 1.75
C PHE A 191 17.88 -0.65 3.27
N PHE A 192 18.86 -0.05 3.96
CA PHE A 192 18.99 -0.20 5.41
C PHE A 192 17.80 0.35 6.20
N LEU A 193 16.96 1.19 5.59
CA LEU A 193 15.75 1.67 6.22
C LEU A 193 14.64 0.63 6.25
N PHE A 194 14.64 -0.36 5.37
CA PHE A 194 13.53 -1.32 5.26
C PHE A 194 13.69 -2.48 6.25
N ALA A 195 12.56 -3.01 6.72
CA ALA A 195 12.53 -4.23 7.51
C ALA A 195 13.09 -5.43 6.70
N GLN A 196 13.60 -6.45 7.40
CA GLN A 196 14.19 -7.62 6.74
C GLN A 196 13.20 -8.37 5.84
N GLU A 197 11.90 -8.33 6.16
CA GLU A 197 10.84 -8.97 5.38
C GLU A 197 10.67 -8.26 4.03
N ASP A 198 10.53 -6.94 4.04
CA ASP A 198 10.42 -6.11 2.84
C ASP A 198 11.71 -6.18 1.99
N LEU A 199 12.88 -6.30 2.62
CA LEU A 199 14.14 -6.48 1.92
C LEU A 199 14.24 -7.79 1.16
N LYS A 200 13.57 -8.87 1.59
CA LYS A 200 13.58 -10.14 0.84
C LYS A 200 12.88 -10.00 -0.51
N VAL A 201 11.90 -9.10 -0.60
CA VAL A 201 11.21 -8.77 -1.85
C VAL A 201 12.10 -7.86 -2.70
N LEU A 202 12.67 -6.82 -2.10
CA LEU A 202 13.35 -5.77 -2.88
C LEU A 202 14.81 -6.09 -3.28
N LYS A 203 15.53 -6.94 -2.54
CA LYS A 203 16.96 -7.20 -2.80
C LYS A 203 17.26 -8.00 -4.08
N PRO A 204 16.53 -9.08 -4.41
CA PRO A 204 16.84 -9.86 -5.62
C PRO A 204 16.74 -9.00 -6.90
N GLY A 205 15.70 -8.18 -7.02
CA GLY A 205 15.55 -7.25 -8.14
C GLY A 205 16.63 -6.15 -8.19
N TRP A 206 17.16 -5.73 -7.04
CA TRP A 206 18.26 -4.77 -6.99
C TRP A 206 19.57 -5.35 -7.52
N GLU A 207 19.90 -6.59 -7.17
CA GLU A 207 21.09 -7.27 -7.66
C GLU A 207 21.03 -7.45 -9.18
N SER A 208 19.88 -7.88 -9.71
CA SER A 208 19.60 -7.94 -11.15
C SER A 208 19.73 -6.56 -11.83
N TRP A 209 19.20 -5.50 -11.20
CA TRP A 209 19.30 -4.13 -11.72
C TRP A 209 20.75 -3.63 -11.76
N LEU A 210 21.57 -3.94 -10.75
CA LEU A 210 22.99 -3.56 -10.71
C LEU A 210 23.79 -4.21 -11.85
N GLU A 211 23.47 -5.45 -12.20
CA GLU A 211 24.13 -6.16 -13.31
C GLU A 211 23.80 -5.54 -14.68
N ASN A 212 22.63 -4.89 -14.79
CA ASN A 212 22.09 -4.38 -16.05
C ASN A 212 21.95 -2.83 -16.09
N GLU A 213 22.56 -2.10 -15.14
CA GLU A 213 22.39 -0.64 -14.97
C GLU A 213 22.70 0.17 -16.25
N GLN A 214 23.65 -0.31 -17.07
CA GLN A 214 24.07 0.37 -18.30
C GLN A 214 23.08 0.17 -19.47
N ASP A 215 22.21 -0.84 -19.39
CA ASP A 215 21.16 -1.09 -20.37
C ASP A 215 19.85 -0.43 -19.91
N SER A 216 19.47 0.65 -20.60
CA SER A 216 18.26 1.40 -20.26
C SER A 216 16.97 0.58 -20.34
N VAL A 217 16.88 -0.41 -21.24
CA VAL A 217 15.68 -1.22 -21.41
C VAL A 217 15.60 -2.25 -20.30
N ALA A 218 16.72 -2.91 -20.00
CA ALA A 218 16.82 -3.84 -18.87
C ALA A 218 16.52 -3.13 -17.54
N SER A 219 17.09 -1.95 -17.31
CA SER A 219 16.85 -1.13 -16.11
C SER A 219 15.37 -0.77 -15.90
N GLN A 220 14.67 -0.40 -16.98
CA GLN A 220 13.24 -0.11 -16.95
C GLN A 220 12.41 -1.37 -16.68
N ARG A 221 12.79 -2.50 -17.28
CA ARG A 221 12.14 -3.79 -17.04
C ARG A 221 12.27 -4.21 -15.57
N GLU A 222 13.46 -4.15 -14.98
CA GLU A 222 13.67 -4.49 -13.57
C GLU A 222 12.86 -3.57 -12.64
N SER A 223 12.79 -2.28 -12.97
CA SER A 223 11.96 -1.32 -12.22
C SER A 223 10.47 -1.70 -12.28
N LEU A 224 10.00 -2.17 -13.44
CA LEU A 224 8.62 -2.63 -13.63
C LEU A 224 8.33 -3.92 -12.86
N TYR A 225 9.28 -4.87 -12.83
CA TYR A 225 9.16 -6.08 -12.02
C TYR A 225 9.03 -5.76 -10.53
N MET A 226 9.91 -4.90 -10.01
CA MET A 226 9.86 -4.46 -8.61
C MET A 226 8.51 -3.82 -8.27
N GLN A 227 7.97 -2.96 -9.14
CA GLN A 227 6.63 -2.39 -8.92
C GLN A 227 5.54 -3.46 -8.85
N ALA A 228 5.60 -4.45 -9.74
CA ALA A 228 4.64 -5.56 -9.77
C ALA A 228 4.76 -6.44 -8.51
N GLU A 229 5.97 -6.79 -8.09
CA GLU A 229 6.22 -7.56 -6.87
C GLU A 229 5.74 -6.83 -5.62
N ALA A 230 6.09 -5.55 -5.48
CA ALA A 230 5.65 -4.69 -4.39
C ALA A 230 4.12 -4.65 -4.28
N MET A 231 3.44 -4.52 -5.42
CA MET A 231 1.98 -4.51 -5.46
C MET A 231 1.39 -5.86 -5.02
N GLN A 232 1.93 -6.97 -5.53
CA GLN A 232 1.47 -8.31 -5.18
C GLN A 232 1.67 -8.63 -3.69
N TYR A 233 2.81 -8.24 -3.14
CA TYR A 233 3.10 -8.41 -1.72
C TYR A 233 2.07 -7.69 -0.85
N GLN A 234 1.75 -6.44 -1.18
CA GLN A 234 0.80 -5.63 -0.41
C GLN A 234 -0.63 -6.17 -0.49
N GLN A 235 -1.07 -6.59 -1.69
CA GLN A 235 -2.38 -7.24 -1.87
C GLN A 235 -2.50 -8.52 -1.04
N GLN A 236 -1.43 -9.31 -0.95
CA GLN A 236 -1.41 -10.53 -0.15
C GLN A 236 -1.50 -10.25 1.35
N GLU A 237 -0.78 -9.23 1.85
CA GLU A 237 -0.84 -8.86 3.26
C GLU A 237 -2.22 -8.33 3.66
N GLU A 238 -2.83 -7.47 2.83
CA GLU A 238 -4.21 -7.01 3.02
C GLU A 238 -5.18 -8.20 3.06
N HIS A 239 -5.05 -9.14 2.12
CA HIS A 239 -5.90 -10.33 2.08
C HIS A 239 -5.71 -11.24 3.30
N ARG A 240 -4.46 -11.43 3.77
CA ARG A 240 -4.15 -12.19 4.98
C ARG A 240 -4.76 -11.56 6.23
N GLU A 241 -4.74 -10.24 6.33
CA GLU A 241 -5.42 -9.54 7.41
C GLU A 241 -6.94 -9.73 7.37
N GLU A 242 -7.52 -9.64 6.18
CA GLU A 242 -8.95 -9.86 6.00
C GLU A 242 -9.35 -11.28 6.39
N LEU A 243 -8.62 -12.29 5.91
CA LEU A 243 -8.84 -13.69 6.29
C LEU A 243 -8.74 -13.89 7.81
N ARG A 244 -7.72 -13.31 8.47
CA ARG A 244 -7.60 -13.35 9.93
C ARG A 244 -8.82 -12.72 10.61
N ARG A 245 -9.33 -11.59 10.11
CA ARG A 245 -10.55 -10.96 10.65
C ARG A 245 -11.78 -11.85 10.47
N ILE A 246 -11.93 -12.47 9.30
CA ILE A 246 -13.04 -13.40 9.00
C ILE A 246 -12.96 -14.64 9.90
N GLU A 247 -11.78 -15.21 10.09
CA GLU A 247 -11.55 -16.34 10.99
C GLU A 247 -11.90 -15.96 12.44
N MET A 248 -11.45 -14.80 12.91
CA MET A 248 -11.80 -14.30 14.24
C MET A 248 -13.31 -14.04 14.41
N LEU A 249 -13.97 -13.51 13.38
CA LEU A 249 -15.43 -13.36 13.37
C LEU A 249 -16.11 -14.73 13.47
N LYS A 250 -15.66 -15.70 12.68
CA LYS A 250 -16.18 -17.08 12.69
C LYS A 250 -16.01 -17.73 14.06
N LEU A 251 -14.83 -17.59 14.69
CA LEU A 251 -14.57 -18.07 16.04
C LEU A 251 -15.50 -17.41 17.06
N THR A 252 -15.71 -16.09 16.95
CA THR A 252 -16.63 -15.34 17.82
C THR A 252 -18.07 -15.82 17.65
N MET A 253 -18.52 -16.06 16.41
CA MET A 253 -19.86 -16.58 16.12
C MET A 253 -20.04 -18.01 16.64
N MET A 254 -19.04 -18.88 16.46
CA MET A 254 -19.05 -20.24 17.00
C MET A 254 -19.09 -20.24 18.53
N ALA A 255 -18.30 -19.40 19.19
CA ALA A 255 -18.30 -19.25 20.63
C ALA A 255 -19.65 -18.72 21.16
N ASN A 256 -20.35 -17.85 20.40
CA ASN A 256 -21.70 -17.42 20.75
C ASN A 256 -22.71 -18.57 20.59
N ALA A 257 -22.63 -19.32 19.48
CA ALA A 257 -23.53 -20.45 19.21
C ALA A 257 -23.39 -21.60 20.23
N THR A 258 -22.17 -21.86 20.72
CA THR A 258 -21.90 -22.86 21.76
C THR A 258 -22.17 -22.34 23.18
N GLY A 259 -22.55 -21.06 23.33
CA GLY A 259 -22.83 -20.43 24.61
C GLY A 259 -21.59 -20.07 25.44
N LEU A 260 -20.39 -20.22 24.89
CA LEU A 260 -19.12 -19.85 25.53
C LEU A 260 -19.00 -18.33 25.74
N ILE A 261 -19.55 -17.53 24.83
CA ILE A 261 -19.67 -16.08 24.98
C ILE A 261 -21.11 -15.63 24.67
N LYS A 262 -21.49 -14.46 25.18
CA LYS A 262 -22.80 -13.84 24.96
C LYS A 262 -22.59 -12.47 24.35
N ILE A 263 -23.55 -12.02 23.55
CA ILE A 263 -23.52 -10.66 23.00
C ILE A 263 -24.24 -9.72 23.98
N TRP A 264 -23.58 -8.62 24.37
CA TRP A 264 -24.11 -7.62 25.30
C TRP A 264 -24.21 -6.26 24.62
N GLU A 265 -25.33 -5.57 24.79
CA GLU A 265 -25.48 -4.18 24.42
C GLU A 265 -25.19 -3.30 25.65
N VAL A 266 -24.15 -2.47 25.55
CA VAL A 266 -23.72 -1.56 26.60
C VAL A 266 -24.07 -0.12 26.18
N GLY A 267 -24.94 0.52 26.95
CA GLY A 267 -25.31 1.91 26.81
C GLY A 267 -24.25 2.83 27.40
N LEU A 268 -23.68 3.70 26.57
CA LEU A 268 -22.65 4.67 26.90
C LEU A 268 -23.21 6.10 26.89
N GLN A 269 -22.91 6.88 27.92
CA GLN A 269 -23.21 8.30 28.01
C GLN A 269 -21.91 9.08 28.22
N PRO A 270 -21.66 10.18 27.51
CA PRO A 270 -20.42 10.94 27.70
C PRO A 270 -20.35 11.54 29.10
N MET A 271 -19.12 11.67 29.62
CA MET A 271 -18.84 12.43 30.83
C MET A 271 -18.88 13.94 30.52
N GLY A 272 -19.23 14.76 31.52
CA GLY A 272 -19.50 16.20 31.33
C GLY A 272 -18.35 16.95 30.65
N GLY A 273 -18.67 17.85 29.73
CA GLY A 273 -17.70 18.66 28.97
C GLY A 273 -17.51 18.27 27.52
N ASN A 274 -18.17 17.20 27.05
CA ASN A 274 -18.00 16.65 25.71
C ASN A 274 -19.33 16.59 24.94
N ASN A 275 -19.39 17.14 23.72
CA ASN A 275 -20.63 17.30 22.92
C ASN A 275 -21.13 16.01 22.24
N TRP A 276 -20.76 14.85 22.77
CA TRP A 276 -21.11 13.55 22.20
C TRP A 276 -22.54 13.14 22.58
N ARG A 277 -23.17 12.27 21.79
CA ARG A 277 -24.51 11.74 22.09
C ARG A 277 -24.40 10.44 22.87
N ARG A 278 -25.48 10.06 23.57
CA ARG A 278 -25.62 8.71 24.12
C ARG A 278 -25.58 7.71 22.96
N THR A 279 -24.83 6.63 23.12
CA THR A 279 -24.68 5.58 22.11
C THR A 279 -24.78 4.22 22.79
N SER A 280 -25.13 3.18 22.03
CA SER A 280 -25.02 1.80 22.50
C SER A 280 -24.03 1.03 21.63
N VAL A 281 -23.22 0.19 22.28
CA VAL A 281 -22.19 -0.62 21.62
C VAL A 281 -22.44 -2.08 21.92
N ILE A 282 -22.21 -2.93 20.92
CA ILE A 282 -22.38 -4.37 21.02
C ILE A 282 -21.01 -4.99 21.35
N ILE A 283 -20.94 -5.74 22.44
CA ILE A 283 -19.70 -6.33 22.96
C ILE A 283 -19.90 -7.84 23.21
N PRO A 284 -19.09 -8.71 22.57
CA PRO A 284 -19.05 -10.12 22.91
C PRO A 284 -18.29 -10.34 24.22
N ALA A 285 -18.92 -10.96 25.22
CA ALA A 285 -18.30 -11.26 26.50
C ALA A 285 -19.00 -12.45 27.21
N GLN A 286 -18.28 -13.15 28.09
CA GLN A 286 -18.85 -14.29 28.84
C GLN A 286 -19.95 -13.83 29.81
N ASN A 287 -19.77 -12.64 30.40
CA ASN A 287 -20.69 -12.06 31.38
C ASN A 287 -20.75 -10.52 31.26
N SER A 288 -21.72 -9.91 31.95
CA SER A 288 -21.94 -8.47 31.92
C SER A 288 -20.78 -7.67 32.53
N ALA A 289 -20.08 -8.20 33.54
CA ALA A 289 -18.95 -7.53 34.17
C ALA A 289 -17.77 -7.37 33.18
N GLN A 290 -17.46 -8.45 32.44
CA GLN A 290 -16.46 -8.43 31.38
C GLN A 290 -16.87 -7.50 30.23
N ALA A 291 -18.16 -7.49 29.84
CA ALA A 291 -18.67 -6.56 28.85
C ALA A 291 -18.49 -5.09 29.27
N SER A 292 -18.77 -4.75 30.54
CA SER A 292 -18.53 -3.42 31.10
C SER A 292 -17.06 -3.02 31.02
N GLN A 293 -16.16 -3.93 31.39
CA GLN A 293 -14.73 -3.66 31.41
C GLN A 293 -14.19 -3.39 29.99
N ILE A 294 -14.59 -4.22 29.02
CA ILE A 294 -14.22 -4.01 27.60
C ILE A 294 -14.79 -2.68 27.08
N ALA A 295 -16.04 -2.36 27.42
CA ALA A 295 -16.67 -1.09 27.03
C ALA A 295 -15.89 0.11 27.58
N MET A 296 -15.50 0.05 28.85
CA MET A 296 -14.77 1.13 29.49
C MET A 296 -13.34 1.31 28.96
N GLN A 297 -12.67 0.21 28.59
CA GLN A 297 -11.34 0.25 27.97
C GLN A 297 -11.39 0.89 26.58
N ASN A 298 -12.39 0.54 25.78
CA ASN A 298 -12.53 1.07 24.42
C ASN A 298 -13.10 2.49 24.38
N TYR A 299 -13.78 2.93 25.44
CA TYR A 299 -14.47 4.23 25.52
C TYR A 299 -14.19 4.98 26.84
N PRO A 300 -12.94 5.42 27.11
CA PRO A 300 -12.53 6.00 28.40
C PRO A 300 -13.19 7.35 28.73
N GLY A 301 -13.83 8.03 27.77
CA GLY A 301 -14.57 9.29 27.96
C GLY A 301 -16.07 9.15 28.25
N PHE A 302 -16.57 7.92 28.37
CA PHE A 302 -17.98 7.61 28.57
C PHE A 302 -18.20 6.91 29.92
N LYS A 303 -19.39 7.09 30.49
CA LYS A 303 -19.90 6.28 31.60
C LYS A 303 -20.97 5.32 31.10
N ILE A 304 -21.00 4.13 31.67
CA ILE A 304 -22.04 3.15 31.36
C ILE A 304 -23.32 3.55 32.10
N TYR A 305 -24.45 3.61 31.38
CA TYR A 305 -25.77 3.88 31.99
C TYR A 305 -26.71 2.67 31.94
N GLY A 306 -26.39 1.64 31.15
CA GLY A 306 -27.20 0.43 31.07
C GLY A 306 -26.48 -0.69 30.33
N ILE A 307 -26.78 -1.93 30.69
CA ILE A 307 -26.23 -3.12 30.02
C ILE A 307 -27.34 -4.15 29.92
N ARG A 308 -27.52 -4.73 28.73
CA ARG A 308 -28.45 -5.84 28.52
C ARG A 308 -27.86 -6.90 27.62
N LYS A 309 -28.26 -8.15 27.81
CA LYS A 309 -27.90 -9.24 26.90
C LYS A 309 -28.72 -9.10 25.62
N VAL A 310 -28.07 -9.15 24.46
CA VAL A 310 -28.74 -9.28 23.16
C VAL A 310 -29.04 -10.75 22.96
N ARG A 311 -30.30 -11.06 22.65
CA ARG A 311 -30.80 -12.43 22.55
C ARG A 311 -30.27 -13.14 21.32
#